data_AF-A0A7C7CY48-F1
#
_entry.id   AF-A0A7C7CY48-F1
#
_cell.length_a   1.000
_cell.length_b   1.000
_cell.length_c   1.000
_cell.angle_alpha   90.00
_cell.angle_beta   90.00
_cell.angle_gamma   90.00
#
_symmetry.space_group_name_H-M   'P 1'
#
loop_
_entity.id
_entity.type
_entity.pdbx_description
1 polymer ?
#
loop_
_entity_poly.entity_id
_entity_poly.type
_entity_poly.pdbx_seq_one_letter_code
_entity_poly.pdbx_strand_id
1 'polypeptide(L)'
;MIKEIEINEDLIKKNNVQLIEKDNIEFGKKSITCIVCPMGCSLEISYKDGKVTDVSGYTCKRGLDYGWTESTNPVRILTTTVRVENGRLPVLPVKSEKPLPKDLLFECMKIINSVMLEA
;
A
#
# COMPACT_ATOMS: atom_id res chain seq x y z
N MET A 1 34.39 -33.25 -15.17
CA MET A 1 33.97 -34.65 -15.44
C MET A 1 32.47 -34.64 -15.61
N ILE A 2 32.03 -35.08 -16.77
CA ILE A 2 30.65 -35.08 -17.24
C ILE A 2 29.86 -36.15 -16.49
N LYS A 3 28.67 -35.80 -16.02
CA LYS A 3 27.50 -36.68 -15.96
C LYS A 3 26.28 -35.87 -16.37
N GLU A 4 25.73 -36.24 -17.52
CA GLU A 4 24.43 -35.83 -18.06
C GLU A 4 23.27 -36.53 -17.33
N ILE A 5 22.06 -36.17 -17.78
CA ILE A 5 20.75 -36.88 -17.72
C ILE A 5 19.83 -36.34 -16.62
N GLU A 6 18.54 -36.04 -16.82
CA GLU A 6 17.67 -35.58 -17.93
C GLU A 6 16.29 -35.32 -17.28
N ILE A 7 15.62 -34.24 -17.70
CA ILE A 7 14.16 -34.00 -17.82
C ILE A 7 13.23 -34.33 -16.63
N ASN A 8 12.55 -33.30 -16.09
CA ASN A 8 11.08 -33.25 -16.22
C ASN A 8 10.50 -31.84 -16.00
N GLU A 9 9.68 -31.39 -16.96
CA GLU A 9 9.08 -30.05 -17.06
C GLU A 9 7.89 -29.80 -16.10
N ASP A 10 7.67 -30.62 -15.07
CA ASP A 10 6.34 -30.75 -14.45
C ASP A 10 6.15 -30.26 -13.00
N LEU A 11 7.08 -29.51 -12.41
CA LEU A 11 6.83 -28.87 -11.10
C LEU A 11 6.68 -27.34 -11.16
N ILE A 12 6.54 -26.82 -12.38
CA ILE A 12 5.86 -25.56 -12.68
C ILE A 12 4.36 -25.76 -12.42
N LYS A 13 3.93 -25.90 -11.16
CA LYS A 13 2.51 -25.84 -10.73
C LYS A 13 2.41 -26.04 -9.21
N LYS A 14 2.47 -24.94 -8.46
CA LYS A 14 1.45 -24.53 -7.47
C LYS A 14 1.97 -23.33 -6.67
N ASN A 15 1.53 -22.14 -7.09
CA ASN A 15 1.37 -20.94 -6.29
C ASN A 15 2.57 -20.49 -5.42
N ASN A 16 3.65 -20.12 -6.12
CA ASN A 16 4.61 -19.01 -5.89
C ASN A 16 4.73 -18.54 -4.42
N VAL A 17 5.83 -18.79 -3.71
CA VAL A 17 7.22 -18.41 -4.05
C VAL A 17 8.19 -19.53 -3.59
N GLN A 18 9.06 -20.02 -4.48
CA GLN A 18 10.25 -20.77 -4.07
C GLN A 18 11.48 -19.85 -4.18
N LEU A 19 12.14 -19.64 -3.04
CA LEU A 19 13.57 -19.31 -2.95
C LEU A 19 14.33 -20.47 -3.66
N ILE A 20 15.48 -20.33 -4.34
CA ILE A 20 16.78 -19.86 -3.86
C ILE A 20 17.78 -19.69 -5.05
N GLU A 21 18.58 -18.61 -4.97
CA GLU A 21 20.03 -18.45 -5.25
C GLU A 21 20.68 -18.73 -6.62
N LYS A 22 21.17 -17.65 -7.26
CA LYS A 22 22.59 -17.21 -7.26
C LYS A 22 22.65 -15.73 -7.71
N ASP A 23 23.28 -14.88 -6.91
CA ASP A 23 23.24 -13.39 -6.91
C ASP A 23 21.96 -12.80 -6.31
N ASN A 24 21.98 -12.61 -4.99
CA ASN A 24 20.88 -12.25 -4.08
C ASN A 24 19.99 -11.10 -4.56
N ILE A 25 18.93 -11.42 -5.30
CA ILE A 25 17.88 -10.49 -5.68
C ILE A 25 16.53 -11.14 -5.37
N GLU A 26 15.84 -10.63 -4.35
CA GLU A 26 14.51 -11.12 -3.98
C GLU A 26 13.46 -10.48 -4.91
N PHE A 27 12.87 -11.28 -5.79
CA PHE A 27 11.81 -10.86 -6.71
C PHE A 27 10.44 -11.31 -6.19
N GLY A 28 9.52 -10.35 -6.01
CA GLY A 28 8.18 -10.59 -5.48
C GLY A 28 7.10 -9.98 -6.36
N LYS A 29 5.89 -10.56 -6.36
CA LYS A 29 4.72 -9.99 -7.02
C LYS A 29 3.55 -9.93 -6.05
N LYS A 30 2.77 -8.85 -6.11
CA LYS A 30 1.57 -8.62 -5.30
C LYS A 30 0.44 -8.09 -6.16
N SER A 31 -0.76 -8.63 -6.00
CA SER A 31 -1.97 -8.07 -6.61
C SER A 31 -2.67 -7.09 -5.66
N ILE A 32 -3.14 -5.97 -6.19
CA ILE A 32 -3.98 -4.99 -5.48
C ILE A 32 -5.11 -4.52 -6.39
N THR A 33 -6.26 -4.17 -5.83
CA THR A 33 -7.37 -3.57 -6.59
C THR A 33 -7.30 -2.06 -6.52
N CYS A 34 -7.42 -1.40 -7.67
CA CYS A 34 -7.55 0.05 -7.74
C CYS A 34 -8.89 0.49 -7.12
N ILE A 35 -8.85 1.36 -6.11
CA ILE A 35 -10.06 1.87 -5.44
C ILE A 35 -10.47 3.28 -5.90
N VAL A 36 -9.77 3.85 -6.89
CA VAL A 36 -9.96 5.24 -7.32
C VAL A 36 -11.19 5.42 -8.22
N CYS A 37 -11.63 4.37 -8.91
CA CYS A 37 -12.78 4.43 -9.82
C CYS A 37 -13.66 3.18 -9.69
N PRO A 38 -14.95 3.25 -10.07
CA PRO A 38 -15.89 2.14 -9.91
C PRO A 38 -15.53 0.91 -10.76
N MET A 39 -14.67 1.05 -11.77
CA MET A 39 -14.21 -0.07 -12.59
C MET A 39 -13.30 -1.04 -11.84
N GLY A 40 -12.58 -0.58 -10.82
CA GLY A 40 -11.79 -1.44 -9.94
C GLY A 40 -10.76 -2.32 -10.65
N CYS A 41 -9.86 -1.75 -11.45
CA CYS A 41 -8.86 -2.56 -12.15
C CYS A 41 -7.96 -3.37 -11.20
N SER A 42 -7.68 -4.62 -11.57
CA SER A 42 -6.74 -5.50 -10.87
C SER A 42 -5.32 -5.16 -11.28
N LEU A 43 -4.55 -4.61 -10.35
CA LEU A 43 -3.16 -4.22 -10.56
C LEU A 43 -2.22 -5.32 -10.08
N GLU A 44 -1.14 -5.55 -10.81
CA GLU A 44 -0.02 -6.40 -10.40
C GLU A 44 1.22 -5.54 -10.16
N ILE A 45 1.78 -5.65 -8.96
CA ILE A 45 2.94 -4.88 -8.50
C ILE A 45 4.12 -5.83 -8.41
N SER A 46 5.20 -5.51 -9.12
CA SER A 46 6.46 -6.25 -9.06
C SER A 46 7.45 -5.55 -8.13
N TYR A 47 8.15 -6.35 -7.33
CA TYR A 47 9.14 -5.92 -6.37
C TYR A 47 10.48 -6.57 -6.67
N LYS A 48 11.55 -5.80 -6.47
CA LYS A 48 12.93 -6.28 -6.52
C LYS A 48 13.68 -5.64 -5.35
N ASP A 49 14.31 -6.45 -4.50
CA ASP A 49 15.09 -5.97 -3.36
C ASP A 49 14.27 -5.05 -2.43
N GLY A 50 13.00 -5.42 -2.18
CA GLY A 50 12.07 -4.64 -1.35
C GLY A 50 11.57 -3.32 -1.98
N LYS A 51 11.94 -3.00 -3.23
CA LYS A 51 11.49 -1.81 -3.94
C LYS A 51 10.52 -2.18 -5.06
N VAL A 52 9.49 -1.34 -5.23
CA VAL A 52 8.56 -1.47 -6.37
C VAL A 52 9.31 -1.15 -7.66
N THR A 53 9.28 -2.07 -8.62
CA THR A 53 9.92 -1.88 -9.93
C THR A 53 8.93 -1.64 -11.04
N ASP A 54 7.74 -2.24 -10.96
CA ASP A 54 6.74 -2.15 -12.01
C ASP A 54 5.31 -2.26 -11.46
N VAL A 55 4.38 -1.59 -12.14
CA VAL A 55 2.95 -1.60 -11.87
C VAL A 55 2.22 -1.86 -13.19
N SER A 56 1.49 -2.97 -13.27
CA SER A 56 0.75 -3.38 -14.47
C SER A 56 -0.73 -3.66 -14.16
N GLY A 57 -1.55 -3.88 -15.19
CA GLY A 57 -2.99 -4.16 -15.04
C GLY A 57 -3.88 -2.91 -14.90
N TYR A 58 -3.32 -1.70 -15.05
CA TYR A 58 -4.08 -0.46 -15.04
C TYR A 58 -4.72 -0.17 -16.41
N THR A 59 -5.93 0.38 -16.41
CA THR A 59 -6.65 0.81 -17.63
C THR A 59 -6.69 2.33 -17.80
N CYS A 60 -6.18 3.08 -16.82
CA CYS A 60 -6.13 4.54 -16.86
C CYS A 60 -4.96 5.08 -16.03
N LYS A 61 -4.59 6.34 -16.28
CA LYS A 61 -3.51 7.03 -15.54
C LYS A 61 -3.72 7.02 -14.02
N ARG A 62 -4.97 7.20 -13.56
CA ARG A 62 -5.32 7.16 -12.13
C ARG A 62 -4.99 5.81 -11.49
N GLY A 63 -5.17 4.71 -12.21
CA GLY A 63 -4.84 3.36 -11.73
C GLY A 63 -3.34 3.15 -11.59
N LEU A 64 -2.55 3.67 -12.54
CA LEU A 64 -1.09 3.67 -12.47
C LEU A 64 -0.62 4.47 -11.25
N ASP A 65 -1.09 5.72 -11.12
CA ASP A 65 -0.71 6.62 -10.01
C ASP A 65 -1.07 6.03 -8.64
N TYR A 66 -2.26 5.41 -8.54
CA TYR A 66 -2.70 4.70 -7.34
C TYR A 66 -1.82 3.49 -7.03
N GLY A 67 -1.53 2.64 -8.02
CA GLY A 67 -0.72 1.44 -7.82
C GLY A 67 0.68 1.77 -7.31
N TRP A 68 1.29 2.83 -7.85
CA TRP A 68 2.57 3.35 -7.35
C TRP A 68 2.45 3.88 -5.93
N THR A 69 1.51 4.78 -5.67
CA THR A 69 1.36 5.42 -4.35
C THR A 69 1.07 4.40 -3.26
N GLU A 70 0.11 3.50 -3.49
CA GLU A 70 -0.31 2.50 -2.51
C GLU A 70 0.79 1.48 -2.19
N SER A 71 1.68 1.20 -3.15
CA SER A 71 2.76 0.23 -2.99
C SER A 71 4.05 0.81 -2.42
N THR A 72 4.22 2.14 -2.49
CA THR A 72 5.45 2.82 -2.05
C THR A 72 5.25 3.63 -0.77
N ASN A 73 4.19 4.43 -0.67
CA ASN A 73 3.87 5.25 0.49
C ASN A 73 2.35 5.52 0.53
N PRO A 74 1.55 4.59 1.09
CA PRO A 74 0.10 4.74 1.10
C PRO A 74 -0.30 5.95 1.94
N VAL A 75 -1.03 6.90 1.32
CA VAL A 75 -1.51 8.12 1.98
C VAL A 75 -3.03 8.13 2.11
N ARG A 76 -3.56 8.75 3.18
CA ARG A 76 -5.01 8.89 3.43
C ARG A 76 -5.33 10.25 4.04
N ILE A 77 -6.53 10.78 3.76
CA ILE A 77 -7.06 11.93 4.50
C ILE A 77 -7.45 11.45 5.89
N LEU A 78 -6.90 12.05 6.94
CA LEU A 78 -7.26 11.75 8.31
C LEU A 78 -8.54 12.51 8.65
N THR A 79 -9.66 11.80 8.83
CA THR A 79 -10.91 12.35 9.35
C THR A 79 -11.10 11.88 10.79
N THR A 80 -11.26 12.81 11.72
CA THR A 80 -11.36 12.49 13.15
C THR A 80 -12.13 13.59 13.90
N THR A 81 -12.11 13.56 15.22
CA THR A 81 -12.71 14.57 16.08
C THR A 81 -11.67 15.17 17.03
N VAL A 82 -11.89 16.41 17.44
CA VAL A 82 -11.12 17.10 18.50
C VAL A 82 -12.07 17.52 19.61
N ARG A 83 -11.61 17.49 20.87
CA ARG A 83 -12.43 17.92 22.02
C ARG A 83 -12.65 19.43 22.00
N VAL A 84 -13.85 19.84 22.38
CA VAL A 84 -14.22 21.26 22.48
C VAL A 84 -14.83 21.54 23.85
N GLU A 85 -14.33 22.58 24.50
CA GLU A 85 -14.87 23.14 25.74
C GLU A 85 -15.90 24.22 25.41
N ASN A 86 -16.97 24.31 26.21
CA ASN A 86 -18.09 25.24 26.02
C ASN A 86 -18.84 25.12 24.68
N GLY A 87 -18.54 24.09 23.88
CA GLY A 87 -19.25 23.80 22.64
C GLY A 87 -20.63 23.18 22.89
N ARG A 88 -21.56 23.39 21.95
CA ARG A 88 -22.85 22.69 21.94
C ARG A 88 -22.69 21.17 21.91
N LEU A 89 -21.64 20.68 21.26
CA LEU A 89 -21.22 19.29 21.21
C LEU A 89 -19.84 19.16 21.89
N PRO A 90 -19.54 18.03 22.55
CA PRO A 90 -18.27 17.84 23.25
C PRO A 90 -17.06 17.66 22.31
N VAL A 91 -17.32 17.52 21.01
CA VAL A 91 -16.31 17.30 19.98
C VAL A 91 -16.67 18.02 18.67
N LEU A 92 -15.64 18.39 17.91
CA LEU A 92 -15.75 18.98 16.57
C LEU A 92 -15.16 18.02 15.53
N PRO A 93 -15.87 17.72 14.43
CA PRO A 93 -15.32 16.95 13.33
C PRO A 93 -14.25 17.75 12.59
N VAL A 94 -13.08 17.15 12.41
CA VAL A 94 -11.94 17.75 11.71
C VAL A 94 -11.40 16.78 10.67
N LYS A 95 -10.71 17.32 9.67
CA LYS A 95 -9.97 16.53 8.69
C LYS A 95 -8.60 17.14 8.43
N SER A 96 -7.64 16.31 8.02
CA SER A 96 -6.38 16.82 7.49
C SER A 96 -6.62 17.56 6.17
N GLU A 97 -5.90 18.66 5.98
CA GLU A 97 -5.95 19.43 4.73
C GLU A 97 -5.39 18.61 3.55
N LYS A 98 -4.33 17.84 3.81
CA LYS A 98 -3.61 17.02 2.83
C LYS A 98 -3.61 15.55 3.25
N PRO A 99 -3.45 14.61 2.29
CA PRO A 99 -3.25 13.20 2.62
C PRO A 99 -1.98 13.02 3.47
N LEU A 100 -2.08 12.19 4.51
CA LEU A 100 -1.00 11.84 5.40
C LEU A 100 -0.56 10.39 5.14
N PRO A 101 0.75 10.07 5.24
CA PRO A 101 1.22 8.69 5.25
C PRO A 101 0.49 7.84 6.28
N LYS A 102 0.10 6.62 5.89
CA LYS A 102 -0.63 5.68 6.75
C LYS A 102 0.07 5.45 8.08
N ASP A 103 1.39 5.37 8.05
CA ASP A 103 2.21 5.06 9.22
C ASP A 103 2.23 6.22 10.24
N LEU A 104 1.89 7.44 9.82
CA LEU A 104 1.82 8.62 10.69
C LEU A 104 0.44 8.82 11.33
N LEU A 105 -0.59 8.12 10.87
CA LEU A 105 -1.98 8.37 11.32
C LEU A 105 -2.13 8.19 12.84
N PHE A 106 -1.48 7.19 13.43
CA PHE A 106 -1.54 6.94 14.87
C PHE A 106 -0.84 8.03 15.69
N GLU A 107 0.29 8.54 15.23
CA GLU A 107 0.98 9.65 15.89
C GLU A 107 0.16 10.94 15.81
N CYS A 108 -0.44 11.23 14.65
CA CYS A 108 -1.36 12.37 14.52
C CYS A 108 -2.53 12.26 15.50
N MET A 109 -3.10 11.07 15.70
CA MET A 109 -4.18 10.85 16.66
C MET A 109 -3.77 11.12 18.11
N LYS A 110 -2.53 10.76 18.50
CA LYS A 110 -2.03 11.08 19.85
C LYS A 110 -1.98 12.58 20.09
N ILE A 111 -1.48 13.33 19.10
CA ILE A 111 -1.41 14.79 19.17
C ILE A 111 -2.82 15.39 19.27
N ILE A 112 -3.74 14.99 18.39
CA ILE A 112 -5.12 15.50 18.38
C ILE A 112 -5.82 15.22 19.72
N ASN A 113 -5.62 14.04 20.32
CA ASN A 113 -6.20 13.67 21.61
C ASN A 113 -5.69 14.51 22.79
N SER A 114 -4.52 15.13 22.67
CA SER A 114 -3.96 16.06 23.67
C SER A 114 -4.45 17.50 23.52
N VAL A 115 -5.12 17.83 22.41
CA VAL A 115 -5.61 19.17 22.13
C VAL A 115 -7.07 19.30 22.58
N MET A 116 -7.39 20.46 23.18
CA MET A 116 -8.75 20.89 23.50
C MET A 116 -8.94 22.28 22.92
N LEU A 117 -10.02 22.48 22.18
CA LEU A 117 -10.40 23.77 21.60
C LEU A 117 -11.47 24.44 22.46
N GLU A 118 -11.57 25.76 22.37
CA GLU A 118 -12.67 26.53 22.94
C GLU A 118 -13.64 26.94 21.80
N ALA A 119 -14.94 26.99 22.11
CA ALA A 119 -16.01 27.21 21.15
C ALA A 119 -16.20 28.67 20.72
#